data_AF-A0A7V8YNQ7-F1
#
_entry.id   AF-A0A7V8YNQ7-F1
#
_cell.length_a   1.000
_cell.length_b   1.000
_cell.length_c   1.000
_cell.angle_alpha   90.00
_cell.angle_beta   90.00
_cell.angle_gamma   90.00
#
_symmetry.space_group_name_H-M   'P 1'
#
loop_
_entity.id
_entity.type
_entity.pdbx_description
1 polymer ?
#
loop_
_entity_poly.entity_id
_entity_poly.type
_entity_poly.pdbx_seq_one_letter_code
_entity_poly.pdbx_strand_id
1 'polypeptide(L)'
;AENGQDTGPRALDDVLDLVPADPRKGYDVRPVVELVCDAGSVLELQPGFGRAVVSALAHLGGAPVAVVANQPAVKAGSIDTDAADKAARFLELADAFHLPVVFLADNPGVMAGTAAERSGILRHAARMFAAQARVRSAKLHVTMRKAYGFGSSLMAMNPFDGQTVTLAFPGARLGAMPAESGADAAGLEGDSRDLLEHSELGGAYSAADTMSYDAVIDPRELRNALLDALRLSATRATGPVAPRAPRGILP
;
A
#
# COMPACT_ATOMS: atom_id res chain seq x y z
N ALA A 1 -6.96 -31.93 3.91
CA ALA A 1 -5.63 -32.43 3.50
C ALA A 1 -4.74 -32.42 4.73
N GLU A 2 -4.22 -33.58 5.09
CA GLU A 2 -3.42 -33.82 6.30
C GLU A 2 -2.11 -33.04 6.22
N ASN A 3 -1.74 -32.38 7.33
CA ASN A 3 -0.71 -31.33 7.52
C ASN A 3 -1.05 -29.90 7.06
N GLY A 4 -2.35 -29.58 6.90
CA GLY A 4 -2.90 -28.35 6.31
C GLY A 4 -2.41 -27.01 6.88
N GLN A 5 -1.31 -26.51 6.34
CA GLN A 5 -0.90 -25.12 6.47
C GLN A 5 -1.70 -24.27 5.46
N ASP A 6 -2.29 -23.14 5.90
CA ASP A 6 -3.01 -22.19 5.05
C ASP A 6 -2.03 -21.42 4.13
N THR A 7 -1.42 -22.12 3.18
CA THR A 7 -0.36 -21.61 2.29
C THR A 7 -0.78 -21.60 0.81
N GLY A 8 -1.92 -22.20 0.50
CA GLY A 8 -2.44 -22.30 -0.86
C GLY A 8 -3.26 -21.08 -1.31
N PRO A 9 -3.62 -21.04 -2.60
CA PRO A 9 -4.60 -20.10 -3.12
C PRO A 9 -5.98 -20.35 -2.50
N ARG A 10 -6.73 -19.27 -2.26
CA ARG A 10 -8.14 -19.29 -1.83
C ARG A 10 -8.82 -17.97 -2.16
N ALA A 11 -10.10 -18.03 -2.49
CA ALA A 11 -10.93 -16.85 -2.64
C ALA A 11 -11.13 -16.18 -1.27
N LEU A 12 -11.14 -14.85 -1.27
CA LEU A 12 -11.32 -14.02 -0.07
C LEU A 12 -12.72 -13.39 -0.08
N ASP A 13 -13.79 -14.18 -0.01
CA ASP A 13 -15.16 -13.65 -0.12
C ASP A 13 -15.46 -12.55 0.92
N ASP A 14 -14.97 -12.72 2.15
CA ASP A 14 -15.16 -11.77 3.26
C ASP A 14 -14.55 -10.38 3.00
N VAL A 15 -13.62 -10.25 2.04
CA VAL A 15 -12.94 -8.97 1.76
C VAL A 15 -13.92 -7.88 1.31
N LEU A 16 -15.02 -8.28 0.65
CA LEU A 16 -16.04 -7.35 0.14
C LEU A 16 -16.84 -6.69 1.28
N ASP A 17 -16.95 -7.38 2.42
CA ASP A 17 -17.59 -6.84 3.63
C ASP A 17 -16.60 -6.02 4.47
N LEU A 18 -15.32 -6.41 4.45
CA LEU A 18 -14.26 -5.72 5.19
C LEU A 18 -13.87 -4.38 4.58
N VAL A 19 -13.92 -4.26 3.24
CA VAL A 19 -13.47 -3.09 2.48
C VAL A 19 -14.70 -2.39 1.87
N PRO A 20 -15.24 -1.33 2.50
CA PRO A 20 -16.48 -0.71 2.03
C PRO A 20 -16.29 -0.03 0.67
N ALA A 21 -17.28 -0.14 -0.22
CA ALA A 21 -17.27 0.60 -1.49
C ALA A 21 -17.36 2.13 -1.30
N ASP A 22 -18.00 2.60 -0.23
CA ASP A 22 -18.09 4.02 0.10
C ASP A 22 -16.73 4.55 0.61
N PRO A 23 -16.05 5.47 -0.12
CA PRO A 23 -14.74 6.00 0.26
C PRO A 23 -14.76 6.84 1.54
N ARG A 24 -15.93 7.35 1.96
CA ARG A 24 -16.09 8.13 3.18
C ARG A 24 -16.14 7.26 4.43
N LYS A 25 -16.48 5.98 4.29
CA LYS A 25 -16.51 5.03 5.41
C LYS A 25 -15.09 4.53 5.69
N GLY A 26 -14.63 4.74 6.91
CA GLY A 26 -13.42 4.11 7.44
C GLY A 26 -13.67 2.64 7.80
N TYR A 27 -12.61 1.84 7.80
CA TYR A 27 -12.62 0.45 8.23
C TYR A 27 -11.26 0.07 8.82
N ASP A 28 -11.24 -1.05 9.51
CA ASP A 28 -10.01 -1.62 10.05
C ASP A 28 -9.32 -2.50 9.00
N VAL A 29 -8.08 -2.19 8.63
CA VAL A 29 -7.31 -2.99 7.66
C VAL A 29 -6.76 -4.28 8.25
N ARG A 30 -6.66 -4.41 9.59
CA ARG A 30 -6.04 -5.58 10.24
C ARG A 30 -6.74 -6.90 9.90
N PRO A 31 -8.09 -7.00 9.90
CA PRO A 31 -8.79 -8.16 9.37
C PRO A 31 -8.42 -8.50 7.92
N VAL A 32 -8.17 -7.51 7.05
CA VAL A 32 -7.74 -7.77 5.67
C VAL A 32 -6.33 -8.35 5.64
N VAL A 33 -5.40 -7.84 6.46
CA VAL A 33 -4.04 -8.39 6.59
C VAL A 33 -4.10 -9.85 7.04
N GLU A 34 -4.89 -10.16 8.09
CA GLU A 34 -5.11 -11.54 8.57
C GLU A 34 -5.73 -12.43 7.50
N LEU A 35 -6.72 -11.92 6.76
CA LEU A 35 -7.42 -12.67 5.72
C LEU A 35 -6.50 -13.02 4.54
N VAL A 36 -5.58 -12.12 4.18
CA VAL A 36 -4.65 -12.27 3.06
C VAL A 36 -3.46 -13.17 3.41
N CYS A 37 -2.92 -13.05 4.62
CA CYS A 37 -1.76 -13.81 5.08
C CYS A 37 -2.13 -15.25 5.45
N ASP A 38 -1.11 -16.07 5.66
CA ASP A 38 -1.29 -17.44 6.13
C ASP A 38 -1.85 -17.43 7.56
N ALA A 39 -2.85 -18.26 7.84
CA ALA A 39 -3.55 -18.28 9.12
C ALA A 39 -2.61 -18.32 10.35
N GLY A 40 -2.81 -17.37 11.26
CA GLY A 40 -2.07 -17.27 12.52
C GLY A 40 -0.60 -16.82 12.39
N SER A 41 -0.20 -16.32 11.21
CA SER A 41 1.18 -15.89 10.97
C SER A 41 1.46 -14.42 11.23
N VAL A 42 0.42 -13.58 11.36
CA VAL A 42 0.56 -12.12 11.44
C VAL A 42 1.06 -11.70 12.82
N LEU A 43 2.13 -10.90 12.81
CA LEU A 43 2.71 -10.25 13.97
C LEU A 43 2.79 -8.73 13.72
N GLU A 44 1.84 -7.97 14.28
CA GLU A 44 1.86 -6.52 14.19
C GLU A 44 2.98 -5.91 15.05
N LEU A 45 3.77 -5.03 14.45
CA LEU A 45 4.83 -4.27 15.13
C LEU A 45 4.36 -2.85 15.43
N GLN A 46 4.65 -2.39 16.66
CA GLN A 46 4.31 -1.06 17.15
C GLN A 46 2.81 -0.69 16.96
N PRO A 47 1.84 -1.50 17.42
CA PRO A 47 0.41 -1.23 17.22
C PRO A 47 -0.06 0.10 17.87
N GLY A 48 0.66 0.60 18.88
CA GLY A 48 0.34 1.84 19.58
C GLY A 48 0.92 3.12 18.98
N PHE A 49 1.89 3.03 18.06
CA PHE A 49 2.60 4.18 17.47
C PHE A 49 2.28 4.29 15.97
N GLY A 50 2.25 5.51 15.41
CA GLY A 50 2.02 5.73 13.98
C GLY A 50 0.78 5.01 13.45
N ARG A 51 -0.34 5.04 14.21
CA ARG A 51 -1.52 4.17 14.03
C ARG A 51 -2.25 4.32 12.69
N ALA A 52 -1.95 5.35 11.90
CA ALA A 52 -2.48 5.50 10.55
C ALA A 52 -1.86 4.52 9.54
N VAL A 53 -0.76 3.84 9.92
CA VAL A 53 -0.14 2.75 9.16
C VAL A 53 0.07 1.54 10.08
N VAL A 54 -0.39 0.39 9.59
CA VAL A 54 -0.10 -0.93 10.16
C VAL A 54 1.19 -1.45 9.53
N SER A 55 2.09 -1.96 10.37
CA SER A 55 3.30 -2.67 9.95
C SER A 55 3.31 -4.03 10.61
N ALA A 56 3.40 -5.10 9.83
CA ALA A 56 3.35 -6.46 10.36
C ALA A 56 4.33 -7.38 9.65
N LEU A 57 4.92 -8.32 10.38
CA LEU A 57 5.57 -9.50 9.80
C LEU A 57 4.53 -10.60 9.65
N ALA A 58 4.59 -11.36 8.57
CA ALA A 58 3.65 -12.45 8.32
C ALA A 58 4.26 -13.53 7.43
N HIS A 59 3.53 -14.61 7.19
CA HIS A 59 3.80 -15.53 6.10
C HIS A 59 2.74 -15.38 4.99
N LEU A 60 3.17 -15.52 3.74
CA LEU A 60 2.33 -15.58 2.57
C LEU A 60 2.80 -16.75 1.69
N GLY A 61 1.98 -17.81 1.61
CA GLY A 61 2.36 -19.03 0.90
C GLY A 61 3.58 -19.72 1.49
N GLY A 62 3.75 -19.64 2.81
CA GLY A 62 4.89 -20.16 3.55
C GLY A 62 6.16 -19.30 3.49
N ALA A 63 6.18 -18.22 2.69
CA ALA A 63 7.32 -17.31 2.62
C ALA A 63 7.16 -16.14 3.61
N PRO A 64 8.22 -15.74 4.33
CA PRO A 64 8.15 -14.60 5.24
C PRO A 64 8.02 -13.30 4.44
N VAL A 65 7.10 -12.43 4.86
CA VAL A 65 6.82 -11.14 4.22
C VAL A 65 6.67 -10.04 5.27
N ALA A 66 6.96 -8.82 4.86
CA ALA A 66 6.64 -7.60 5.59
C ALA A 66 5.38 -6.97 4.96
N VAL A 67 4.40 -6.58 5.77
CA VAL A 67 3.16 -5.94 5.33
C VAL A 67 3.13 -4.51 5.84
N VAL A 68 2.92 -3.55 4.94
CA VAL A 68 2.66 -2.13 5.24
C VAL A 68 1.27 -1.79 4.72
N ALA A 69 0.36 -1.41 5.60
CA ALA A 69 -1.02 -1.16 5.23
C ALA A 69 -1.51 0.18 5.80
N ASN A 70 -2.20 0.99 4.99
CA ASN A 70 -2.87 2.17 5.53
C ASN A 70 -4.06 1.74 6.41
N GLN A 71 -4.37 2.51 7.45
CA GLN A 71 -5.44 2.24 8.40
C GLN A 71 -6.56 3.28 8.27
N PRO A 72 -7.59 3.05 7.43
CA PRO A 72 -8.64 4.05 7.16
C PRO A 72 -9.46 4.45 8.39
N ALA A 73 -9.55 3.61 9.42
CA ALA A 73 -10.21 3.96 10.69
C ALA A 73 -9.42 5.00 11.52
N VAL A 74 -8.15 5.27 11.18
CA VAL A 74 -7.29 6.24 11.89
C VAL A 74 -6.85 7.31 10.92
N LYS A 75 -7.26 8.56 11.15
CA LYS A 75 -6.90 9.72 10.30
C LYS A 75 -7.23 9.47 8.81
N ALA A 76 -8.31 8.73 8.53
CA ALA A 76 -8.72 8.33 7.17
C ALA A 76 -7.66 7.55 6.35
N GLY A 77 -6.61 7.04 7.01
CA GLY A 77 -5.46 6.38 6.38
C GLY A 77 -4.34 7.34 5.93
N SER A 78 -4.45 8.65 6.21
CA SER A 78 -3.43 9.63 5.82
C SER A 78 -2.09 9.36 6.50
N ILE A 79 -0.99 9.54 5.78
CA ILE A 79 0.35 9.33 6.32
C ILE A 79 0.77 10.58 7.10
N ASP A 80 0.83 10.47 8.43
CA ASP A 80 1.34 11.51 9.33
C ASP A 80 2.81 11.28 9.71
N THR A 81 3.38 12.16 10.54
CA THR A 81 4.80 12.13 10.92
C THR A 81 5.18 10.80 11.57
N ASP A 82 4.39 10.36 12.54
CA ASP A 82 4.65 9.13 13.30
C ASP A 82 4.50 7.87 12.43
N ALA A 83 3.47 7.84 11.57
CA ALA A 83 3.24 6.75 10.63
C ALA A 83 4.35 6.68 9.58
N ALA A 84 4.82 7.82 9.08
CA ALA A 84 5.94 7.88 8.15
C ALA A 84 7.24 7.36 8.78
N ASP A 85 7.57 7.76 10.01
CA ASP A 85 8.75 7.27 10.71
C ASP A 85 8.66 5.77 11.04
N LYS A 86 7.49 5.31 11.48
CA LYS A 86 7.20 3.88 11.72
C LYS A 86 7.43 3.07 10.45
N ALA A 87 6.79 3.47 9.35
CA ALA A 87 6.90 2.78 8.08
C ALA A 87 8.33 2.82 7.53
N ALA A 88 9.01 3.96 7.59
CA ALA A 88 10.40 4.10 7.15
C ALA A 88 11.31 3.10 7.87
N ARG A 89 11.22 3.04 9.21
CA ARG A 89 12.05 2.13 10.00
C ARG A 89 11.72 0.66 9.73
N PHE A 90 10.45 0.34 9.53
CA PHE A 90 10.02 -1.01 9.22
C PHE A 90 10.49 -1.46 7.83
N LEU A 91 10.46 -0.58 6.83
CA LEU A 91 10.96 -0.85 5.48
C LEU A 91 12.48 -1.05 5.46
N GLU A 92 13.24 -0.27 6.24
CA GLU A 92 14.67 -0.49 6.43
C GLU A 92 14.97 -1.88 7.01
N LEU A 93 14.17 -2.33 7.99
CA LEU A 93 14.26 -3.66 8.57
C LEU A 93 13.94 -4.73 7.52
N ALA A 94 12.85 -4.57 6.78
CA ALA A 94 12.47 -5.51 5.72
C ALA A 94 13.56 -5.64 4.66
N ASP A 95 14.15 -4.54 4.19
CA ASP A 95 15.25 -4.58 3.21
C ASP A 95 16.53 -5.21 3.76
N ALA A 96 16.86 -4.95 5.03
CA ALA A 96 18.05 -5.50 5.69
C ALA A 96 17.99 -7.03 5.83
N PHE A 97 16.79 -7.59 6.01
CA PHE A 97 16.55 -9.04 6.09
C PHE A 97 16.02 -9.63 4.78
N HIS A 98 16.08 -8.85 3.70
CA HIS A 98 15.68 -9.26 2.36
C HIS A 98 14.21 -9.72 2.24
N LEU A 99 13.34 -9.28 3.15
CA LEU A 99 11.92 -9.65 3.13
C LEU A 99 11.20 -8.98 1.95
N PRO A 100 10.39 -9.72 1.18
CA PRO A 100 9.38 -9.15 0.31
C PRO A 100 8.44 -8.23 1.09
N VAL A 101 8.01 -7.13 0.48
CA VAL A 101 7.12 -6.15 1.12
C VAL A 101 5.79 -6.09 0.37
N VAL A 102 4.70 -6.32 1.08
CA VAL A 102 3.32 -6.14 0.61
C VAL A 102 2.81 -4.79 1.08
N PHE A 103 2.39 -3.93 0.15
CA PHE A 103 1.75 -2.66 0.42
C PHE A 103 0.25 -2.77 0.16
N LEU A 104 -0.57 -2.57 1.19
CA LEU A 104 -2.03 -2.45 1.09
C LEU A 104 -2.41 -0.98 1.20
N ALA A 105 -2.60 -0.34 0.05
CA ALA A 105 -2.76 1.10 -0.05
C ALA A 105 -4.24 1.53 -0.02
N ASP A 106 -4.56 2.39 0.93
CA ASP A 106 -5.83 3.10 1.03
C ASP A 106 -5.64 4.40 1.83
N ASN A 107 -5.12 5.44 1.15
CA ASN A 107 -4.83 6.72 1.77
C ASN A 107 -5.25 7.92 0.91
N PRO A 108 -5.67 9.03 1.54
CA PRO A 108 -5.96 10.30 0.88
C PRO A 108 -4.69 11.13 0.59
N GLY A 109 -3.49 10.61 0.85
CA GLY A 109 -2.23 11.36 0.77
C GLY A 109 -1.50 11.51 2.11
N VAL A 110 -0.54 12.43 2.12
CA VAL A 110 0.20 12.86 3.32
C VAL A 110 -0.64 13.85 4.11
N MET A 111 -0.58 13.78 5.45
CA MET A 111 -1.33 14.66 6.34
C MET A 111 -1.04 16.14 6.06
N ALA A 112 -2.09 16.91 5.78
CA ALA A 112 -2.02 18.34 5.56
C ALA A 112 -2.37 19.14 6.83
N GLY A 113 -2.05 20.44 6.82
CA GLY A 113 -2.45 21.41 7.83
C GLY A 113 -1.29 21.93 8.68
N THR A 114 -1.49 23.09 9.31
CA THR A 114 -0.43 23.85 10.01
C THR A 114 0.30 23.04 11.08
N ALA A 115 -0.40 22.14 11.79
CA ALA A 115 0.24 21.28 12.78
C ALA A 115 1.20 20.26 12.14
N ALA A 116 0.81 19.67 11.01
CA ALA A 116 1.65 18.73 10.25
C ALA A 116 2.86 19.44 9.62
N GLU A 117 2.66 20.65 9.09
CA GLU A 117 3.77 21.47 8.58
C GLU A 117 4.78 21.79 9.69
N ARG A 118 4.31 22.19 10.88
CA ARG A 118 5.18 22.48 12.03
C ARG A 118 5.89 21.25 12.57
N SER A 119 5.32 20.05 12.42
CA SER A 119 6.01 18.79 12.76
C SER A 119 7.01 18.34 11.69
N GLY A 120 7.14 19.09 10.58
CA GLY A 120 8.06 18.78 9.50
C GLY A 120 7.62 17.57 8.68
N ILE A 121 6.30 17.34 8.52
CA ILE A 121 5.74 16.16 7.87
C ILE A 121 6.43 15.77 6.55
N LEU A 122 6.77 16.74 5.69
CA LEU A 122 7.43 16.47 4.41
C LEU A 122 8.81 15.81 4.57
N ARG A 123 9.56 16.14 5.61
CA ARG A 123 10.86 15.51 5.91
C ARG A 123 10.67 14.03 6.27
N HIS A 124 9.68 13.72 7.10
CA HIS A 124 9.37 12.36 7.52
C HIS A 124 8.76 11.52 6.39
N ALA A 125 7.86 12.11 5.60
CA ALA A 125 7.35 11.51 4.39
C ALA A 125 8.48 11.23 3.38
N ALA A 126 9.40 12.18 3.16
CA ALA A 126 10.56 11.97 2.30
C ALA A 126 11.48 10.85 2.80
N ARG A 127 11.63 10.69 4.13
CA ARG A 127 12.34 9.55 4.71
C ARG A 127 11.66 8.22 4.39
N MET A 128 10.34 8.13 4.56
CA MET A 128 9.56 6.94 4.19
C MET A 128 9.70 6.64 2.70
N PHE A 129 9.56 7.64 1.83
CA PHE A 129 9.73 7.51 0.38
C PHE A 129 11.11 6.94 0.05
N ALA A 130 12.16 7.52 0.63
CA ALA A 130 13.52 7.10 0.36
C ALA A 130 13.82 5.71 0.95
N ALA A 131 13.23 5.32 2.07
CA ALA A 131 13.30 3.95 2.58
C ALA A 131 12.62 2.97 1.61
N GLN A 132 11.39 3.26 1.18
CA GLN A 132 10.64 2.46 0.21
C GLN A 132 11.40 2.31 -1.13
N ALA A 133 11.94 3.40 -1.66
CA ALA A 133 12.69 3.41 -2.91
C ALA A 133 14.01 2.63 -2.80
N ARG A 134 14.55 2.49 -1.59
CA ARG A 134 15.81 1.77 -1.35
C ARG A 134 15.60 0.27 -1.19
N VAL A 135 14.42 -0.20 -0.79
CA VAL A 135 14.08 -1.63 -0.71
C VAL A 135 14.36 -2.28 -2.07
N ARG A 136 15.22 -3.31 -2.09
CA ARG A 136 15.55 -4.08 -3.31
C ARG A 136 14.92 -5.47 -3.34
N SER A 137 14.32 -5.89 -2.23
CA SER A 137 13.47 -7.08 -2.22
C SER A 137 12.19 -6.82 -3.00
N ALA A 138 11.48 -7.90 -3.33
CA ALA A 138 10.24 -7.81 -4.07
C ALA A 138 9.24 -6.88 -3.36
N LYS A 139 8.63 -5.97 -4.11
CA LYS A 139 7.55 -5.11 -3.63
C LYS A 139 6.26 -5.47 -4.36
N LEU A 140 5.20 -5.67 -3.59
CA LEU A 140 3.88 -6.04 -4.07
C LEU A 140 2.91 -4.96 -3.62
N HIS A 141 2.51 -4.07 -4.51
CA HIS A 141 1.60 -2.97 -4.23
C HIS A 141 0.17 -3.34 -4.62
N VAL A 142 -0.78 -3.02 -3.75
CA VAL A 142 -2.22 -3.18 -4.01
C VAL A 142 -2.95 -1.89 -3.62
N THR A 143 -3.52 -1.19 -4.59
CA THR A 143 -4.47 -0.12 -4.30
C THR A 143 -5.85 -0.71 -4.05
N MET A 144 -6.32 -0.61 -2.82
CA MET A 144 -7.62 -1.17 -2.42
C MET A 144 -8.78 -0.22 -2.69
N ARG A 145 -8.59 1.07 -2.40
CA ARG A 145 -9.66 2.10 -2.51
C ARG A 145 -9.11 3.45 -2.90
N LYS A 146 -8.34 4.12 -2.04
CA LYS A 146 -7.86 5.48 -2.29
C LYS A 146 -6.35 5.47 -2.50
N ALA A 147 -5.87 6.09 -3.57
CA ALA A 147 -4.45 6.41 -3.68
C ALA A 147 -4.25 7.76 -4.37
N TYR A 148 -3.84 8.75 -3.59
CA TYR A 148 -3.71 10.13 -4.05
C TYR A 148 -2.31 10.71 -3.81
N GLY A 149 -1.85 11.45 -4.82
CA GLY A 149 -0.67 12.30 -4.76
C GLY A 149 0.57 11.61 -4.18
N PHE A 150 1.30 12.30 -3.32
CA PHE A 150 2.54 11.75 -2.77
C PHE A 150 2.32 10.55 -1.84
N GLY A 151 1.14 10.43 -1.21
CA GLY A 151 0.85 9.31 -0.31
C GLY A 151 0.77 7.96 -1.04
N SER A 152 0.31 7.93 -2.29
CA SER A 152 0.36 6.71 -3.10
C SER A 152 1.79 6.33 -3.48
N SER A 153 2.65 7.31 -3.78
CA SER A 153 4.07 7.07 -4.06
C SER A 153 4.81 6.51 -2.85
N LEU A 154 4.47 6.95 -1.62
CA LEU A 154 5.01 6.39 -0.37
C LEU A 154 4.65 4.90 -0.20
N MET A 155 3.50 4.49 -0.72
CA MET A 155 3.01 3.12 -0.69
C MET A 155 3.50 2.25 -1.85
N ALA A 156 4.54 2.69 -2.59
CA ALA A 156 5.11 1.96 -3.72
C ALA A 156 4.25 1.87 -4.99
N MET A 157 3.20 2.70 -5.13
CA MET A 157 2.36 2.69 -6.35
C MET A 157 3.15 3.01 -7.63
N ASN A 158 4.21 3.83 -7.52
CA ASN A 158 5.05 4.21 -8.65
C ASN A 158 6.29 3.30 -8.70
N PRO A 159 6.41 2.38 -9.68
CA PRO A 159 7.54 1.46 -9.77
C PRO A 159 8.79 2.17 -10.31
N PHE A 160 9.64 2.68 -9.42
CA PHE A 160 10.91 3.35 -9.81
C PHE A 160 12.10 2.40 -10.00
N ASP A 161 11.92 1.12 -9.68
CA ASP A 161 13.00 0.16 -9.54
C ASP A 161 12.91 -1.03 -10.50
N GLY A 162 11.88 -1.06 -11.35
CA GLY A 162 11.58 -2.21 -12.23
C GLY A 162 11.28 -3.50 -11.45
N GLN A 163 10.97 -3.40 -10.16
CA GLN A 163 10.87 -4.52 -9.22
C GLN A 163 9.54 -4.59 -8.47
N THR A 164 8.62 -3.66 -8.71
CA THR A 164 7.33 -3.62 -8.03
C THR A 164 6.24 -4.22 -8.92
N VAL A 165 5.49 -5.19 -8.38
CA VAL A 165 4.22 -5.63 -9.00
C VAL A 165 3.12 -4.75 -8.43
N THR A 166 2.30 -4.19 -9.30
CA THR A 166 1.37 -3.11 -9.00
C THR A 166 -0.03 -3.55 -9.38
N LEU A 167 -0.88 -3.77 -8.38
CA LEU A 167 -2.25 -4.25 -8.54
C LEU A 167 -3.24 -3.20 -8.04
N ALA A 168 -4.47 -3.22 -8.56
CA ALA A 168 -5.56 -2.37 -8.09
C ALA A 168 -6.87 -3.15 -8.00
N PHE A 169 -7.73 -2.74 -7.08
CA PHE A 169 -9.14 -3.13 -7.08
C PHE A 169 -9.94 -2.31 -8.11
N PRO A 170 -11.09 -2.83 -8.60
CA PRO A 170 -11.85 -2.18 -9.66
C PRO A 170 -12.42 -0.83 -9.23
N GLY A 171 -12.78 -0.70 -7.94
CA GLY A 171 -13.32 0.53 -7.35
C GLY A 171 -12.26 1.50 -6.82
N ALA A 172 -10.99 1.30 -7.17
CA ALA A 172 -9.92 2.17 -6.71
C ALA A 172 -9.99 3.56 -7.37
N ARG A 173 -10.02 4.60 -6.53
CA ARG A 173 -10.02 6.01 -6.87
C ARG A 173 -8.61 6.57 -6.84
N LEU A 174 -8.23 7.22 -7.92
CA LEU A 174 -6.86 7.68 -8.16
C LEU A 174 -6.85 9.12 -8.66
N GLY A 175 -5.81 9.86 -8.29
CA GLY A 175 -5.59 11.20 -8.80
C GLY A 175 -4.48 11.93 -8.05
N ALA A 176 -4.17 13.16 -8.49
CA ALA A 176 -3.25 14.03 -7.76
C ALA A 176 -3.82 14.41 -6.38
N MET A 177 -5.14 14.59 -6.31
CA MET A 177 -5.91 14.88 -5.12
C MET A 177 -7.35 14.37 -5.31
N PRO A 178 -8.15 14.23 -4.23
CA PRO A 178 -9.56 13.86 -4.34
C PRO A 178 -10.34 14.82 -5.24
N ALA A 179 -11.21 14.28 -6.10
CA ALA A 179 -11.99 15.05 -7.07
C ALA A 179 -12.79 16.19 -6.42
N GLU A 180 -13.45 15.93 -5.30
CA GLU A 180 -14.19 16.92 -4.52
C GLU A 180 -13.30 18.11 -4.13
N SER A 181 -12.15 17.82 -3.50
CA SER A 181 -11.20 18.87 -3.10
C SER A 181 -10.59 19.63 -4.27
N GLY A 182 -10.35 18.94 -5.40
CA GLY A 182 -9.82 19.54 -6.61
C GLY A 182 -10.84 20.44 -7.31
N ALA A 183 -12.10 20.03 -7.37
CA ALA A 183 -13.20 20.80 -7.93
C ALA A 183 -13.42 22.09 -7.13
N ASP A 184 -13.50 21.98 -5.80
CA ASP A 184 -13.70 23.13 -4.92
C ASP A 184 -12.53 24.14 -5.04
N ALA A 185 -11.29 23.65 -5.08
CA ALA A 185 -10.11 24.50 -5.24
C ALA A 185 -10.05 25.22 -6.60
N ALA A 186 -10.58 24.59 -7.65
CA ALA A 186 -10.62 25.15 -9.00
C ALA A 186 -11.92 25.93 -9.30
N GLY A 187 -12.88 25.96 -8.37
CA GLY A 187 -14.19 26.61 -8.56
C GLY A 187 -15.02 25.93 -9.66
N LEU A 188 -14.91 24.61 -9.81
CA LEU A 188 -15.65 23.85 -10.82
C LEU A 188 -17.06 23.52 -10.31
N GLU A 189 -18.05 23.73 -11.17
CA GLU A 189 -19.46 23.43 -10.91
C GLU A 189 -20.09 22.62 -12.06
N GLY A 190 -21.23 22.00 -11.78
CA GLY A 190 -22.03 21.23 -12.76
C GLY A 190 -21.21 20.18 -13.50
N ASP A 191 -21.37 20.13 -14.82
CA ASP A 191 -20.74 19.15 -15.70
C ASP A 191 -19.22 19.02 -15.50
N SER A 192 -18.52 20.12 -15.21
CA SER A 192 -17.06 20.10 -15.01
C SER A 192 -16.66 19.35 -13.74
N ARG A 193 -17.48 19.44 -12.68
CA ARG A 193 -17.28 18.70 -11.43
C ARG A 193 -17.58 17.22 -11.63
N ASP A 194 -18.70 16.92 -12.28
CA ASP A 194 -19.14 15.55 -12.55
C ASP A 194 -18.11 14.79 -13.42
N LEU A 195 -17.51 15.47 -14.40
CA LEU A 195 -16.43 14.91 -15.22
C LEU A 195 -15.18 14.57 -14.39
N LEU A 196 -14.81 15.41 -13.43
CA LEU A 196 -13.66 15.16 -12.56
C LEU A 196 -13.91 13.97 -11.63
N GLU A 197 -15.10 13.88 -11.04
CA GLU A 197 -15.50 12.74 -10.21
C GLU A 197 -15.56 11.43 -11.01
N HIS A 198 -16.05 11.48 -12.25
CA HIS A 198 -16.07 10.33 -13.14
C HIS A 198 -14.66 9.86 -13.52
N SER A 199 -13.76 10.80 -13.81
CA SER A 199 -12.35 10.51 -14.11
C SER A 199 -11.64 9.82 -12.93
N GLU A 200 -11.89 10.28 -11.70
CA GLU A 200 -11.37 9.66 -10.48
C GLU A 200 -11.81 8.19 -10.33
N LEU A 201 -13.09 7.89 -10.61
CA LEU A 201 -13.64 6.54 -10.56
C LEU A 201 -13.05 5.61 -11.63
N GLY A 202 -12.76 6.14 -12.81
CA GLY A 202 -12.12 5.39 -13.91
C GLY A 202 -10.60 5.22 -13.74
N GLY A 203 -10.01 5.85 -12.72
CA GLY A 203 -8.57 6.00 -12.58
C GLY A 203 -7.80 4.68 -12.60
N ALA A 204 -8.31 3.61 -11.97
CA ALA A 204 -7.65 2.30 -11.95
C ALA A 204 -7.50 1.71 -13.36
N TYR A 205 -8.55 1.81 -14.18
CA TYR A 205 -8.55 1.33 -15.56
C TYR A 205 -7.68 2.20 -16.46
N SER A 206 -7.78 3.53 -16.34
CA SER A 206 -6.91 4.44 -17.10
C SER A 206 -5.42 4.25 -16.78
N ALA A 207 -5.10 3.97 -15.50
CA ALA A 207 -3.74 3.65 -15.08
C ALA A 207 -3.29 2.28 -15.60
N ALA A 208 -4.19 1.28 -15.70
CA ALA A 208 -3.90 0.00 -16.34
C ALA A 208 -3.68 0.14 -17.86
N ASP A 209 -4.49 0.93 -18.55
CA ASP A 209 -4.36 1.21 -20.00
C ASP A 209 -3.00 1.84 -20.35
N THR A 210 -2.42 2.58 -19.40
CA THR A 210 -1.10 3.21 -19.54
C THR A 210 0.03 2.39 -18.92
N MET A 211 -0.23 1.12 -18.56
CA MET A 211 0.74 0.20 -17.96
C MET A 211 1.33 0.69 -16.63
N SER A 212 0.61 1.55 -15.90
CA SER A 212 0.98 1.97 -14.53
C SER A 212 0.55 0.94 -13.48
N TYR A 213 -0.47 0.13 -13.78
CA TYR A 213 -0.79 -1.10 -13.05
C TYR A 213 -0.57 -2.31 -13.94
N ASP A 214 -0.08 -3.41 -13.33
CA ASP A 214 0.06 -4.70 -14.00
C ASP A 214 -1.29 -5.39 -14.18
N ALA A 215 -2.20 -5.23 -13.20
CA ALA A 215 -3.56 -5.78 -13.29
C ALA A 215 -4.57 -5.04 -12.39
N VAL A 216 -5.81 -4.97 -12.87
CA VAL A 216 -6.99 -4.69 -12.04
C VAL A 216 -7.64 -6.03 -11.70
N ILE A 217 -7.69 -6.38 -10.42
CA ILE A 217 -8.10 -7.70 -9.94
C ILE A 217 -9.44 -7.64 -9.19
N ASP A 218 -10.20 -8.73 -9.19
CA ASP A 218 -11.29 -8.90 -8.24
C ASP A 218 -10.71 -8.92 -6.80
N PRO A 219 -11.26 -8.17 -5.84
CA PRO A 219 -10.79 -8.20 -4.45
C PRO A 219 -10.69 -9.61 -3.86
N ARG A 220 -11.57 -10.52 -4.26
CA ARG A 220 -11.59 -11.92 -3.80
C ARG A 220 -10.38 -12.72 -4.27
N GLU A 221 -9.74 -12.30 -5.36
CA GLU A 221 -8.52 -12.93 -5.90
C GLU A 221 -7.23 -12.34 -5.30
N LEU A 222 -7.34 -11.39 -4.35
CA LEU A 222 -6.19 -10.68 -3.78
C LEU A 222 -5.07 -11.61 -3.31
N ARG A 223 -5.38 -12.64 -2.53
CA ARG A 223 -4.37 -13.60 -2.04
C ARG A 223 -3.69 -14.33 -3.20
N ASN A 224 -4.47 -14.80 -4.17
CA ASN A 224 -3.95 -15.55 -5.32
C ASN A 224 -3.02 -14.69 -6.16
N ALA A 225 -3.44 -13.45 -6.44
CA ALA A 225 -2.63 -12.48 -7.18
C ALA A 225 -1.32 -12.16 -6.45
N LEU A 226 -1.34 -12.01 -5.12
CA LEU A 226 -0.13 -11.79 -4.33
C LEU A 226 0.79 -13.01 -4.29
N LEU A 227 0.25 -14.22 -4.22
CA LEU A 227 1.03 -15.46 -4.31
C LEU A 227 1.74 -15.58 -5.66
N ASP A 228 1.04 -15.27 -6.75
CA ASP A 228 1.61 -15.32 -8.10
C ASP A 228 2.65 -14.22 -8.31
N ALA A 229 2.39 -13.00 -7.82
CA ALA A 229 3.35 -11.91 -7.85
C ALA A 229 4.62 -12.21 -7.03
N LEU A 230 4.46 -12.90 -5.89
CA LEU A 230 5.57 -13.36 -5.07
C LEU A 230 6.40 -14.43 -5.80
N ARG A 231 5.74 -15.42 -6.42
CA ARG A 231 6.41 -16.45 -7.23
C ARG A 231 7.16 -15.86 -8.42
N LEU A 232 6.54 -14.94 -9.15
CA LEU A 232 7.15 -14.23 -10.26
C LEU A 232 8.42 -13.49 -9.80
N SER A 233 8.32 -12.82 -8.65
CA SER A 233 9.42 -12.03 -8.09
C SER A 233 10.50 -12.88 -7.42
N ALA A 234 10.22 -14.14 -7.07
CA ALA A 234 11.19 -15.03 -6.42
C ALA A 234 12.44 -15.29 -7.28
N THR A 235 12.28 -15.29 -8.61
CA THR A 235 13.39 -15.40 -9.58
C THR A 235 14.39 -14.25 -9.51
N ARG A 236 14.06 -13.15 -8.82
CA ARG A 236 14.94 -12.00 -8.63
C ARG A 236 15.94 -12.19 -7.49
N ALA A 237 15.72 -13.16 -6.62
CA ALA A 237 16.63 -13.54 -5.54
C ALA A 237 17.60 -14.65 -5.99
N THR A 238 18.18 -14.53 -7.18
CA THR A 238 19.07 -15.55 -7.79
C THR A 238 20.55 -15.34 -7.50
N GLY A 239 20.94 -14.18 -6.94
CA GLY A 239 22.30 -13.89 -6.49
C GLY A 239 22.52 -14.27 -5.02
N PRO A 240 23.78 -14.48 -4.60
CA PRO A 240 24.09 -14.67 -3.18
C PRO A 240 23.60 -13.47 -2.36
N VAL A 241 23.05 -13.76 -1.19
CA VAL A 241 22.61 -12.73 -0.24
C VAL A 241 23.85 -11.96 0.23
N ALA A 242 24.03 -10.77 -0.32
CA ALA A 242 25.12 -9.87 0.03
C ALA A 242 24.60 -8.76 0.95
N PRO A 243 25.43 -8.26 1.89
CA PRO A 243 25.11 -7.07 2.65
C PRO A 243 24.67 -5.93 1.72
N ARG A 244 23.58 -5.24 2.07
CA ARG A 244 23.17 -4.05 1.33
C ARG A 244 24.29 -3.01 1.41
N ALA A 245 24.72 -2.50 0.25
CA ALA A 245 25.76 -1.47 0.21
C ALA A 245 25.37 -0.28 1.09
N PRO A 246 26.32 0.33 1.83
CA PRO A 246 26.06 1.55 2.58
C PRO A 246 25.50 2.61 1.63
N ARG A 247 24.35 3.19 1.98
CA ARG A 247 23.74 4.27 1.20
C ARG A 247 23.78 5.56 2.00
N GLY A 248 23.73 6.69 1.29
CA GLY A 248 23.83 8.03 1.88
C GLY A 248 22.76 8.33 2.92
N ILE A 249 22.91 9.46 3.59
CA ILE A 249 22.05 9.91 4.69
C ILE A 249 20.61 10.06 4.20
N LEU A 250 19.68 9.40 4.89
CA LEU A 250 18.25 9.64 4.73
C LEU A 250 17.85 10.87 5.53
N PRO A 251 16.84 11.65 5.10
CA PRO A 251 16.26 12.71 5.91
C PRO A 251 15.97 12.23 7.33
#